data_AF-A0A925X2H0-F1
#
_entry.id   AF-A0A925X2H0-F1
#
_cell.length_a   1.000
_cell.length_b   1.000
_cell.length_c   1.000
_cell.angle_alpha   90.00
_cell.angle_beta   90.00
_cell.angle_gamma   90.00
#
_symmetry.space_group_name_H-M   'P 1'
#
loop_
_entity.id
_entity.type
_entity.pdbx_description
1 polymer ?
#
loop_
_entity_poly.entity_id
_entity_poly.type
_entity_poly.pdbx_seq_one_letter_code
_entity_poly.pdbx_strand_id
1 'polypeptide(L)'
;QDVPTALKEFHRVLRPNGRVIILEFSLPTNRILRALYNFYFRQILPRTATLISGDKTGAYKYLPESVNTFIGREQMVQMMRDAGFDRIEQFPLTFGVCVCYRGFVRA
;
A
#
# COMPACT_ATOMS: atom_id res chain seq x y z
N GLN A 1 8.73 -3.47 7.69
CA GLN A 1 7.77 -3.57 8.81
C GLN A 1 7.09 -4.93 8.72
N ASP A 2 6.73 -5.55 9.85
CA ASP A 2 6.07 -6.86 9.88
C ASP A 2 4.54 -6.69 9.81
N VAL A 3 4.03 -6.62 8.58
CA VAL A 3 2.59 -6.39 8.30
C VAL A 3 1.69 -7.51 8.85
N PRO A 4 2.02 -8.80 8.70
CA PRO A 4 1.23 -9.88 9.31
C PRO A 4 1.02 -9.73 10.82
N THR A 5 2.05 -9.35 11.56
CA THR A 5 1.94 -9.15 13.02
C THR A 5 1.05 -7.96 13.35
N ALA A 6 1.18 -6.84 12.63
CA ALA A 6 0.31 -5.68 12.81
C ALA A 6 -1.16 -5.99 12.54
N LEU A 7 -1.46 -6.75 11.47
CA LEU A 7 -2.83 -7.14 11.14
C LEU A 7 -3.47 -8.02 12.21
N LYS A 8 -2.71 -8.95 12.80
CA LYS A 8 -3.18 -9.78 13.94
C LYS A 8 -3.50 -8.92 15.16
N GLU A 9 -2.66 -7.92 15.46
CA GLU A 9 -2.94 -7.00 16.57
C GLU A 9 -4.17 -6.13 16.30
N PHE A 10 -4.35 -5.64 15.08
CA PHE A 10 -5.57 -4.92 14.69
C PHE A 10 -6.82 -5.79 14.87
N HIS A 11 -6.75 -7.06 14.48
CA HIS A 11 -7.85 -7.99 14.68
C HIS A 11 -8.12 -8.21 16.18
N ARG A 12 -7.09 -8.43 17.00
CA ARG A 12 -7.19 -8.70 18.45
C ARG A 12 -7.87 -7.57 19.21
N VAL A 13 -7.63 -6.31 18.85
CA VAL A 13 -8.18 -5.14 19.57
C VAL A 13 -9.58 -4.74 19.12
N LEU A 14 -10.05 -5.25 17.98
CA LEU A 14 -11.39 -4.95 17.47
C LEU A 14 -12.43 -5.85 18.14
N ARG A 15 -13.53 -5.25 18.57
CA ARG A 15 -14.71 -5.98 19.04
C ARG A 15 -15.34 -6.84 17.92
N PRO A 16 -16.12 -7.87 18.24
CA PRO A 16 -16.92 -8.59 17.25
C PRO A 16 -17.78 -7.62 16.41
N ASN A 17 -17.89 -7.88 15.10
CA ASN A 17 -18.47 -6.96 14.09
C ASN A 17 -17.73 -5.62 13.92
N GLY A 18 -16.58 -5.42 14.57
CA GLY A 18 -15.67 -4.31 14.32
C GLY A 18 -15.10 -4.38 12.91
N ARG A 19 -14.60 -3.24 12.40
CA ARG A 19 -14.00 -3.15 11.06
C ARG A 19 -12.64 -2.47 11.10
N VAL A 20 -11.75 -2.92 10.24
CA VAL A 20 -10.46 -2.26 9.93
C VAL A 20 -10.56 -1.61 8.56
N ILE A 21 -10.01 -0.39 8.45
CA ILE A 21 -9.87 0.34 7.18
C ILE A 21 -8.38 0.66 7.01
N ILE A 22 -7.78 0.20 5.91
CA ILE A 22 -6.36 0.38 5.63
C ILE A 22 -6.22 1.05 4.28
N LEU A 23 -5.53 2.19 4.25
CA LEU A 23 -5.19 2.89 3.01
C LEU A 23 -3.71 2.66 2.74
N GLU A 24 -3.38 1.96 1.66
CA GLU A 24 -1.99 1.61 1.35
C GLU A 24 -1.71 1.72 -0.15
N PHE A 25 -0.46 2.02 -0.50
CA PHE A 25 -0.01 1.99 -1.88
C PHE A 25 0.01 0.57 -2.42
N SER A 26 -0.27 0.41 -3.71
CA SER A 26 -0.12 -0.86 -4.38
C SER A 26 0.34 -0.67 -5.82
N LEU A 27 0.67 -1.79 -6.46
CA LEU A 27 1.08 -1.78 -7.85
C LEU A 27 -0.17 -1.72 -8.75
N PRO A 28 -0.23 -0.79 -9.72
CA PRO A 28 -1.28 -0.76 -10.73
C PRO A 28 -1.40 -2.14 -11.40
N THR A 29 -2.63 -2.62 -11.58
CA THR A 29 -2.89 -3.94 -12.19
C THR A 29 -2.64 -3.92 -13.70
N ASN A 30 -2.85 -2.77 -14.34
CA ASN A 30 -2.54 -2.56 -15.76
C ASN A 30 -1.02 -2.46 -15.96
N ARG A 31 -0.46 -3.33 -16.81
CA ARG A 31 0.97 -3.43 -17.09
C ARG A 31 1.55 -2.16 -17.71
N ILE A 32 0.80 -1.47 -18.57
CA ILE A 32 1.23 -0.21 -19.23
C ILE A 32 1.30 0.90 -18.19
N LEU A 33 0.26 1.05 -17.37
CA LEU A 33 0.26 2.03 -16.27
C LEU A 33 1.35 1.75 -15.25
N ARG A 34 1.61 0.48 -14.92
CA ARG A 34 2.72 0.08 -14.05
C ARG A 34 4.08 0.47 -14.64
N ALA A 35 4.28 0.27 -15.94
CA ALA A 35 5.52 0.66 -16.62
C ALA A 35 5.72 2.18 -16.62
N LEU A 36 4.66 2.95 -16.92
CA LEU A 36 4.68 4.41 -16.86
C LEU A 36 4.91 4.93 -15.44
N TYR A 37 4.25 4.33 -14.45
CA TYR A 37 4.42 4.64 -13.04
C TYR A 37 5.86 4.39 -12.58
N ASN A 38 6.42 3.22 -12.92
CA ASN A 38 7.81 2.89 -12.61
C ASN A 38 8.80 3.82 -13.33
N PHE A 39 8.52 4.19 -14.58
CA PHE A 39 9.33 5.15 -15.33
C PHE A 39 9.33 6.53 -14.66
N TYR A 40 8.15 7.03 -14.29
CA TYR A 40 8.01 8.29 -13.57
C TYR A 40 8.81 8.28 -12.25
N PHE A 41 8.65 7.25 -11.42
CA PHE A 41 9.37 7.13 -10.14
C PHE A 41 10.88 6.93 -10.28
N ARG A 42 11.34 6.23 -11.33
CA ARG A 42 12.77 5.98 -11.54
C ARG A 42 13.50 7.12 -12.25
N GLN A 43 12.83 7.83 -13.14
CA GLN A 43 13.47 8.79 -14.05
C GLN A 43 13.05 10.23 -13.81
N ILE A 44 11.78 10.48 -13.52
CA ILE A 44 11.25 11.84 -13.40
C ILE A 44 11.37 12.32 -11.96
N LEU A 45 10.84 11.55 -11.01
CA LEU A 45 10.79 11.92 -9.59
C LEU A 45 12.16 12.24 -8.97
N PRO A 46 13.26 11.50 -9.23
CA PRO A 46 14.57 11.84 -8.65
C PRO A 46 15.14 13.15 -9.22
N ARG A 47 14.85 13.44 -10.50
CA ARG A 47 15.31 14.64 -11.19
C ARG A 47 14.52 15.87 -10.74
N THR A 48 13.19 15.77 -10.68
CA THR A 48 12.32 16.87 -10.25
C THR A 48 12.42 17.13 -8.75
N ALA A 49 12.59 16.09 -7.92
CA ALA A 49 12.80 16.26 -6.48
C ALA A 49 14.07 17.05 -6.17
N THR A 50 15.17 16.76 -6.87
CA THR A 50 16.45 17.47 -6.70
C THR A 50 16.35 18.95 -7.10
N LEU A 51 15.52 19.27 -8.10
CA LEU A 51 15.29 20.62 -8.60
C LEU A 51 14.35 21.44 -7.69
N ILE A 52 13.33 20.81 -7.08
CA ILE A 52 12.28 21.52 -6.33
C ILE A 52 12.63 21.68 -4.84
N SER A 53 13.25 20.68 -4.20
CA SER A 53 13.50 20.77 -2.75
C SER A 53 14.68 21.66 -2.39
N GLY A 54 15.62 21.90 -3.31
CA GLY A 54 16.93 22.50 -3.01
C GLY A 54 17.77 21.66 -2.02
N ASP A 55 17.26 20.50 -1.62
CA ASP A 55 17.68 19.79 -0.43
C ASP A 55 18.49 18.54 -0.83
N LYS A 56 19.79 18.60 -0.59
CA LYS A 56 20.77 17.53 -0.87
C LYS A 56 20.73 16.39 0.17
N THR A 57 19.80 16.44 1.12
CA THR A 57 19.67 15.56 2.29
C THR A 57 19.20 14.13 1.95
N GLY A 58 18.63 13.91 0.77
CA GLY A 58 18.28 12.58 0.28
C GLY A 58 16.91 12.05 0.70
N ALA A 59 16.05 12.86 1.31
CA ALA A 59 14.70 12.44 1.73
C ALA A 59 13.85 11.84 0.57
N TYR A 60 14.06 12.30 -0.67
CA TYR A 60 13.39 11.80 -1.86
C TYR A 60 14.06 10.59 -2.53
N LYS A 61 15.24 10.14 -2.06
CA LYS A 61 15.79 8.83 -2.47
C LYS A 61 14.98 7.66 -1.91
N TYR A 62 14.29 7.87 -0.79
CA TYR A 62 13.55 6.82 -0.10
C TYR A 62 12.22 6.46 -0.80
N LEU A 63 11.62 7.41 -1.53
CA LEU A 63 10.36 7.18 -2.24
C LEU A 63 10.51 6.12 -3.35
N PRO A 64 11.49 6.21 -4.27
CA PRO A 64 11.70 5.19 -5.30
C PRO A 64 12.06 3.81 -4.73
N GLU A 65 12.80 3.75 -3.63
CA GLU A 65 13.13 2.48 -2.95
C GLU A 65 11.92 1.84 -2.28
N SER A 66 11.04 2.64 -1.66
CA SER A 66 9.82 2.12 -1.01
C SER A 66 8.80 1.58 -2.01
N VAL A 67 8.72 2.11 -3.23
CA VAL A 67 7.81 1.59 -4.28
C VAL A 67 8.04 0.11 -4.58
N ASN A 68 9.29 -0.37 -4.55
CA ASN A 68 9.58 -1.79 -4.82
C ASN A 68 9.17 -2.70 -3.66
N THR A 69 8.88 -2.15 -2.48
CA THR A 69 8.43 -2.89 -1.29
C THR A 69 6.91 -2.94 -1.16
N PHE A 70 6.17 -2.35 -2.11
CA PHE A 70 4.72 -2.30 -2.05
C PHE A 70 4.10 -3.70 -2.13
N ILE A 71 3.17 -3.95 -1.21
CA ILE A 71 2.46 -5.21 -1.11
C ILE A 71 1.47 -5.29 -2.27
N GLY A 72 1.46 -6.43 -2.95
CA GLY A 72 0.49 -6.72 -3.99
C GLY A 72 -0.93 -6.75 -3.41
N ARG A 73 -1.92 -6.31 -4.18
CA ARG A 73 -3.32 -6.20 -3.71
C ARG A 73 -3.87 -7.50 -3.14
N GLU A 74 -3.71 -8.58 -3.89
CA GLU A 74 -4.14 -9.91 -3.47
C GLU A 74 -3.32 -10.43 -2.29
N GLN A 75 -2.04 -10.08 -2.22
CA GLN A 75 -1.18 -10.44 -1.09
C GLN A 75 -1.65 -9.76 0.19
N MET A 76 -2.03 -8.47 0.13
CA MET A 76 -2.60 -7.74 1.27
C MET A 76 -3.91 -8.37 1.72
N VAL A 77 -4.80 -8.71 0.78
CA VAL A 77 -6.06 -9.40 1.10
C VAL A 77 -5.80 -10.75 1.76
N GLN A 78 -4.83 -11.54 1.27
CA GLN A 78 -4.48 -12.82 1.88
C GLN A 78 -3.95 -12.62 3.30
N MET A 79 -3.05 -11.66 3.52
CA MET A 79 -2.55 -11.34 4.86
C MET A 79 -3.68 -10.91 5.82
N MET A 80 -4.68 -10.16 5.34
CA MET A 80 -5.86 -9.81 6.14
C MET A 80 -6.70 -11.05 6.47
N ARG A 81 -6.89 -11.99 5.53
CA ARG A 81 -7.59 -13.26 5.80
C ARG A 81 -6.85 -14.10 6.83
N ASP A 82 -5.53 -14.22 6.69
CA ASP A 82 -4.68 -14.98 7.60
C ASP A 82 -4.66 -14.39 9.02
N ALA A 83 -4.92 -13.08 9.15
CA ALA A 83 -5.08 -12.39 10.42
C ALA A 83 -6.49 -12.56 11.06
N GLY A 84 -7.45 -13.17 10.35
CA GLY A 84 -8.80 -13.46 10.85
C GLY A 84 -9.90 -12.54 10.35
N PHE A 85 -9.59 -11.55 9.51
CA PHE A 85 -10.62 -10.67 8.94
C PHE A 85 -11.47 -11.38 7.89
N ASP A 86 -12.76 -11.07 7.88
CA ASP A 86 -13.75 -11.53 6.89
C ASP A 86 -14.37 -10.35 6.13
N ARG A 87 -15.15 -10.65 5.08
CA ARG A 87 -15.81 -9.67 4.19
C ARG A 87 -14.84 -8.58 3.75
N ILE A 88 -13.68 -9.00 3.26
CA ILE A 88 -12.62 -8.09 2.83
C ILE A 88 -12.98 -7.50 1.47
N GLU A 89 -13.05 -6.19 1.39
CA GLU A 89 -13.34 -5.42 0.19
C GLU A 89 -12.16 -4.53 -0.19
N GLN A 90 -11.95 -4.33 -1.49
CA GLN A 90 -10.90 -3.49 -2.03
C GLN A 90 -11.49 -2.33 -2.82
N PHE A 91 -11.01 -1.12 -2.56
CA PHE A 91 -11.41 0.11 -3.26
C PHE A 91 -10.16 0.72 -3.92
N PRO A 92 -9.85 0.36 -5.19
CA PRO A 92 -8.78 1.01 -5.95
C PRO A 92 -9.00 2.51 -6.09
N LEU A 93 -7.93 3.28 -5.89
CA LEU A 93 -7.86 4.71 -6.15
C LEU A 93 -6.79 4.99 -7.20
N THR A 94 -7.04 5.96 -8.07
CA THR A 94 -6.10 6.40 -9.12
C THR A 94 -5.50 5.21 -9.89
N PHE A 95 -6.37 4.40 -10.49
CA PHE A 95 -6.01 3.19 -11.26
C PHE A 95 -5.22 2.13 -10.46
N GLY A 96 -5.31 2.15 -9.12
CA GLY A 96 -4.69 1.17 -8.24
C GLY A 96 -3.29 1.55 -7.76
N VAL A 97 -2.88 2.81 -7.91
CA VAL A 97 -1.69 3.36 -7.23
C VAL A 97 -1.88 3.27 -5.71
N CYS A 98 -3.09 3.56 -5.23
CA CYS A 98 -3.46 3.39 -3.84
C CYS A 98 -4.73 2.53 -3.75
N VAL A 99 -4.88 1.78 -2.67
CA VAL A 99 -6.02 0.91 -2.44
C VAL A 99 -6.48 1.09 -1.00
N CYS A 100 -7.76 1.34 -0.81
CA CYS A 100 -8.39 1.26 0.49
C CYS A 100 -8.96 -0.15 0.68
N TYR A 101 -8.54 -0.83 1.73
CA TYR A 101 -9.05 -2.15 2.13
C TYR A 101 -10.00 -1.98 3.31
N ARG A 102 -11.09 -2.73 3.31
CA ARG A 102 -12.03 -2.83 4.43
C ARG A 102 -12.18 -4.29 4.81
N GLY A 103 -12.02 -4.63 6.08
CA GLY A 103 -12.25 -5.98 6.61
C GLY A 103 -13.00 -5.94 7.93
N PHE A 104 -13.69 -7.03 8.28
CA PHE A 104 -14.51 -7.14 9.49
C PHE A 104 -14.07 -8.29 10.38
N VAL A 105 -14.16 -8.11 11.70
CA VAL A 105 -14.06 -9.21 12.66
C VAL A 105 -15.41 -9.91 12.72
N ARG A 106 -15.44 -11.24 12.58
CA ARG A 106 -16.68 -12.02 12.70
C ARG A 106 -17.29 -11.86 14.10
N ALA A 107 -18.61 -12.02 14.16
CA ALA A 107 -19.36 -12.09 15.42
C ALA A 107 -19.01 -13.36 16.19
#